data_AF-A0A150X6V0-F1
#
_entry.id   AF-A0A150X6V0-F1
#
_cell.length_a   1.000
_cell.length_b   1.000
_cell.length_c   1.000
_cell.angle_alpha   90.00
_cell.angle_beta   90.00
_cell.angle_gamma   90.00
#
_symmetry.space_group_name_H-M   'P 1'
#
loop_
_entity.id
_entity.type
_entity.pdbx_description
1 polymer ?
#
loop_
_entity_poly.entity_id
_entity_poly.type
_entity_poly.pdbx_seq_one_letter_code
_entity_poly.pdbx_strand_id
1 'polypeptide(L)'
;MLKIAWKDIYAHVLPANHRFPMEKYTLLPEQLLYEGTISESNFFTPELLSEAAIVRTHNADYWEKLKNLSLSRKEERKTGFPLSAALVERERVIMHGSVMAARFAVENGIAMNMAGGTHHSFTDRGEGFCLLNDIAIAAHDLLDNGLAKQILVVDLDVHQGNGTAQIFENEPKIFTFSMHGAANYPLHKEKSDLDVGLKDGTDDNTYLSLLDANLKALMDTVQPDFVFFQSGVDVLATDKLGRLGMTLQGCKQRDRIVLETCKQNDIPIMACMGGGYSEKVAHIVEAHANTFRLAQEIFF
;
A
#
# COMPACT_ATOMS: atom_id res chain seq x y z
N MET A 1 11.79 15.51 9.34
CA MET A 1 12.21 14.13 9.69
C MET A 1 11.12 13.19 9.20
N LEU A 2 11.49 12.09 8.55
CA LEU A 2 10.54 11.11 8.04
C LEU A 2 9.78 10.43 9.17
N LYS A 3 8.45 10.45 9.12
CA LYS A 3 7.56 9.76 10.08
C LYS A 3 7.13 8.40 9.52
N ILE A 4 7.31 7.35 10.33
CA ILE A 4 7.06 5.97 9.90
C ILE A 4 6.18 5.26 10.93
N ALA A 5 5.04 4.75 10.48
CA ALA A 5 4.17 3.90 11.28
C ALA A 5 4.76 2.50 11.37
N TRP A 6 5.08 2.05 12.59
CA TRP A 6 5.52 0.69 12.83
C TRP A 6 5.17 0.21 14.25
N LYS A 7 4.88 -1.09 14.37
CA LYS A 7 4.63 -1.79 15.64
C LYS A 7 4.86 -3.29 15.44
N ASP A 8 5.39 -3.97 16.46
CA ASP A 8 5.67 -5.41 16.42
C ASP A 8 4.50 -6.28 15.94
N ILE A 9 3.26 -5.88 16.26
CA ILE A 9 2.04 -6.60 15.86
C ILE A 9 1.87 -6.71 14.34
N TYR A 10 2.58 -5.90 13.54
CA TYR A 10 2.61 -6.03 12.09
C TYR A 10 3.16 -7.39 11.65
N ALA A 11 4.05 -8.01 12.44
CA ALA A 11 4.56 -9.35 12.22
C ALA A 11 3.64 -10.41 12.87
N HIS A 12 2.54 -10.77 12.19
CA HIS A 12 1.59 -11.78 12.67
C HIS A 12 2.11 -13.20 12.56
N VAL A 13 1.95 -14.00 13.62
CA VAL A 13 2.33 -15.42 13.57
C VAL A 13 1.42 -16.16 12.58
N LEU A 14 2.03 -16.77 11.57
CA LEU A 14 1.35 -17.58 10.56
C LEU A 14 1.77 -19.05 10.66
N PRO A 15 0.94 -19.98 10.15
CA PRO A 15 1.34 -21.38 10.02
C PRO A 15 2.65 -21.52 9.22
N ALA A 16 3.46 -22.52 9.57
CA ALA A 16 4.68 -22.83 8.82
C ALA A 16 4.38 -22.99 7.33
N ASN A 17 5.26 -22.47 6.47
CA ASN A 17 5.14 -22.45 5.00
C ASN A 17 3.99 -21.59 4.45
N HIS A 18 3.39 -20.69 5.25
CA HIS A 18 2.49 -19.70 4.68
C HIS A 18 3.21 -18.85 3.63
N ARG A 19 2.57 -18.62 2.49
CA ARG A 19 3.16 -17.89 1.34
C ARG A 19 3.41 -16.39 1.57
N PHE A 20 2.90 -15.84 2.68
CA PHE A 20 3.04 -14.43 3.01
C PHE A 20 4.34 -14.21 3.80
N PRO A 21 5.28 -13.37 3.32
CA PRO A 21 6.59 -13.21 3.94
C PRO A 21 6.53 -12.25 5.13
N MET A 22 5.93 -12.72 6.23
CA MET A 22 5.67 -11.89 7.41
C MET A 22 6.94 -11.32 8.06
N GLU A 23 8.05 -12.05 7.97
CA GLU A 23 9.37 -11.65 8.47
C GLU A 23 9.85 -10.30 7.91
N LYS A 24 9.34 -9.83 6.75
CA LYS A 24 9.68 -8.52 6.20
C LYS A 24 9.36 -7.37 7.16
N TYR A 25 8.33 -7.50 7.99
CA TYR A 25 7.91 -6.46 8.93
C TYR A 25 8.82 -6.33 10.16
N THR A 26 9.68 -7.32 10.41
CA THR A 26 10.72 -7.27 11.45
C THR A 26 12.08 -6.94 10.84
N LEU A 27 12.42 -7.52 9.69
CA LEU A 27 13.73 -7.35 9.06
C LEU A 27 13.94 -5.96 8.43
N LEU A 28 12.89 -5.35 7.88
CA LEU A 28 13.00 -4.02 7.28
C LEU A 28 13.36 -2.91 8.27
N PRO A 29 12.66 -2.75 9.42
CA PRO A 29 13.05 -1.72 10.40
C PRO A 29 14.46 -1.98 10.94
N GLU A 30 14.82 -3.23 11.22
CA GLU A 30 16.17 -3.62 11.65
C GLU A 30 17.23 -3.23 10.62
N GLN A 31 16.99 -3.50 9.34
CA GLN A 31 17.90 -3.13 8.26
C GLN A 31 18.07 -1.61 8.17
N LEU A 32 16.97 -0.85 8.19
CA LEU A 32 17.00 0.61 8.05
C LEU A 32 17.67 1.30 9.25
N LEU A 33 17.50 0.76 10.47
CA LEU A 33 18.21 1.21 11.67
C LEU A 33 19.70 0.86 11.60
N TYR A 34 20.03 -0.38 11.22
CA TYR A 34 21.40 -0.86 11.15
C TYR A 34 22.26 -0.05 10.17
N GLU A 35 21.71 0.30 9.01
CA GLU A 35 22.43 1.07 7.99
C GLU A 35 22.38 2.59 8.21
N GLY A 36 21.62 3.06 9.22
CA GLY A 36 21.53 4.47 9.58
C GLY A 36 20.64 5.32 8.67
N THR A 37 19.83 4.71 7.80
CA THR A 37 18.82 5.42 7.00
C THR A 37 17.78 6.10 7.90
N ILE A 38 17.43 5.44 9.01
CA ILE A 38 16.51 5.98 10.03
C ILE A 38 17.07 5.75 11.44
N SER A 39 16.46 6.42 12.41
CA SER A 39 16.66 6.22 13.84
C SER A 39 15.34 5.87 14.52
N GLU A 40 15.39 5.45 15.79
CA GLU A 40 14.18 5.19 16.60
C GLU A 40 13.20 6.38 16.60
N SER A 41 13.71 7.61 16.49
CA SER A 41 12.90 8.84 16.49
C SER A 41 12.03 9.04 15.24
N ASN A 42 12.32 8.29 14.17
CA ASN A 42 11.51 8.28 12.96
C ASN A 42 10.19 7.51 13.14
N PHE A 43 10.15 6.55 14.08
CA PHE A 43 8.97 5.74 14.31
C PHE A 43 7.91 6.45 15.15
N PHE A 44 6.66 6.17 14.83
CA PHE A 44 5.53 6.39 15.72
C PHE A 44 4.72 5.09 15.82
N THR A 45 4.13 4.85 17.00
CA THR A 45 3.40 3.62 17.28
C THR A 45 1.90 3.82 17.01
N PRO A 46 1.30 3.06 16.08
CA PRO A 46 -0.14 3.12 15.86
C PRO A 46 -0.94 2.43 16.97
N GLU A 47 -2.17 2.88 17.12
CA GLU A 47 -3.16 2.37 18.07
C GLU A 47 -4.27 1.62 17.33
N LEU A 48 -5.31 1.20 18.04
CA LEU A 48 -6.46 0.56 17.43
C LEU A 48 -7.34 1.60 16.73
N LEU A 49 -7.53 1.46 15.43
CA LEU A 49 -8.48 2.29 14.70
C LEU A 49 -9.91 2.13 15.27
N SER A 50 -10.63 3.24 15.37
CA SER A 50 -12.03 3.25 15.80
C SER A 50 -12.91 2.48 14.82
N GLU A 51 -13.95 1.82 15.34
CA GLU A 51 -14.92 1.10 14.49
C GLU A 51 -15.67 2.06 13.56
N ALA A 52 -15.94 3.29 14.01
CA ALA A 52 -16.58 4.33 13.21
C ALA A 52 -15.79 4.64 11.93
N ALA A 53 -14.46 4.72 12.02
CA ALA A 53 -13.60 4.93 10.84
C ALA A 53 -13.58 3.71 9.92
N ILE A 54 -13.69 2.49 10.46
CA ILE A 54 -13.77 1.27 9.64
C ILE A 54 -15.09 1.24 8.85
N VAL A 55 -16.22 1.49 9.52
CA VAL A 55 -17.55 1.43 8.88
C VAL A 55 -17.87 2.62 7.98
N ARG A 56 -17.04 3.67 8.01
CA ARG A 56 -17.06 4.76 7.02
C ARG A 56 -16.62 4.29 5.62
N THR A 57 -15.80 3.25 5.56
CA THR A 57 -15.23 2.69 4.32
C THR A 57 -15.80 1.33 3.98
N HIS A 58 -15.98 0.47 4.99
CA HIS A 58 -16.47 -0.88 4.85
C HIS A 58 -17.91 -1.01 5.32
N ASN A 59 -18.64 -1.98 4.78
CA ASN A 59 -19.98 -2.31 5.22
C ASN A 59 -19.97 -2.73 6.70
N ALA A 60 -20.89 -2.18 7.48
CA ALA A 60 -21.05 -2.53 8.89
C ALA A 60 -21.26 -4.04 9.12
N ASP A 61 -22.03 -4.72 8.28
CA ASP A 61 -22.26 -6.16 8.38
C ASP A 61 -20.97 -6.97 8.15
N TYR A 62 -20.12 -6.52 7.22
CA TYR A 62 -18.82 -7.14 6.99
C TYR A 62 -17.91 -6.94 8.22
N TRP A 63 -17.85 -5.72 8.75
CA TRP A 63 -17.09 -5.42 9.94
C TRP A 63 -17.57 -6.24 11.16
N GLU A 64 -18.88 -6.34 11.39
CA GLU A 64 -19.46 -7.17 12.45
C GLU A 64 -19.05 -8.63 12.33
N LYS A 65 -19.07 -9.20 11.12
CA LYS A 65 -18.60 -10.57 10.91
C LYS A 65 -17.10 -10.70 11.20
N LEU A 66 -16.31 -9.75 10.73
CA LEU A 66 -14.86 -9.78 10.88
C LEU A 66 -14.46 -9.70 12.36
N LYS A 67 -14.97 -8.71 13.11
CA LYS A 67 -14.60 -8.52 14.52
C LYS A 67 -15.09 -9.64 15.44
N ASN A 68 -16.23 -10.25 15.12
CA ASN A 68 -16.80 -11.35 15.89
C ASN A 68 -16.30 -12.73 15.42
N LEU A 69 -15.31 -12.78 14.52
CA LEU A 69 -14.72 -14.00 13.99
C LEU A 69 -15.74 -14.95 13.35
N SER A 70 -16.77 -14.39 12.71
CA SER A 70 -17.92 -15.14 12.17
C SER A 70 -17.99 -15.13 10.65
N LEU A 71 -16.88 -14.81 9.98
CA LEU A 71 -16.74 -15.08 8.54
C LEU A 71 -16.97 -16.57 8.27
N SER A 72 -17.71 -16.87 7.21
CA SER A 72 -17.79 -18.23 6.69
C SER A 72 -16.41 -18.71 6.24
N ARG A 73 -16.20 -20.03 6.21
CA ARG A 73 -14.96 -20.63 5.67
C ARG A 73 -14.63 -20.17 4.25
N LYS A 74 -15.64 -19.82 3.45
CA LYS A 74 -15.45 -19.31 2.08
C LYS A 74 -14.90 -17.88 2.10
N GLU A 75 -15.45 -17.01 2.94
CA GLU A 75 -14.97 -15.64 3.15
C GLU A 75 -13.53 -15.66 3.71
N GLU A 76 -13.26 -16.47 4.74
CA GLU A 76 -11.92 -16.64 5.32
C GLU A 76 -10.90 -17.13 4.28
N ARG A 77 -11.25 -18.15 3.48
CA ARG A 77 -10.35 -18.63 2.42
C ARG A 77 -10.00 -17.59 1.37
N LYS A 78 -10.88 -16.61 1.11
CA LYS A 78 -10.60 -15.52 0.16
C LYS A 78 -9.56 -14.55 0.70
N THR A 79 -9.56 -14.26 2.00
CA THR A 79 -8.53 -13.41 2.62
C THR A 79 -7.16 -14.10 2.55
N GLY A 80 -7.13 -15.43 2.58
CA GLY A 80 -5.89 -16.19 2.56
C GLY A 80 -5.17 -16.20 3.90
N PHE A 81 -5.82 -15.76 4.98
CA PHE A 81 -5.31 -15.84 6.36
C PHE A 81 -6.25 -16.65 7.26
N PRO A 82 -5.70 -17.41 8.23
CA PRO A 82 -6.50 -17.97 9.32
C PRO A 82 -7.09 -16.84 10.18
N LEU A 83 -8.41 -16.81 10.33
CA LEU A 83 -9.06 -15.75 11.08
C LEU A 83 -8.82 -15.91 12.59
N SER A 84 -8.38 -14.84 13.24
CA SER A 84 -8.16 -14.80 14.68
C SER A 84 -8.35 -13.39 15.23
N ALA A 85 -8.62 -13.26 16.53
CA ALA A 85 -8.71 -11.96 17.18
C ALA A 85 -7.42 -11.15 17.04
N ALA A 86 -6.26 -11.80 17.14
CA ALA A 86 -4.96 -11.18 16.96
C ALA A 86 -4.74 -10.66 15.52
N LEU A 87 -5.28 -11.36 14.51
CA LEU A 87 -5.26 -10.87 13.13
C LEU A 87 -6.14 -9.62 13.00
N VAL A 88 -7.37 -9.64 13.52
CA VAL A 88 -8.25 -8.46 13.48
C VAL A 88 -7.63 -7.26 14.21
N GLU A 89 -7.00 -7.50 15.36
CA GLU A 89 -6.26 -6.47 16.10
C GLU A 89 -5.14 -5.86 15.25
N ARG A 90 -4.30 -6.71 14.65
CA ARG A 90 -3.25 -6.27 13.72
C ARG A 90 -3.81 -5.39 12.61
N GLU A 91 -4.88 -5.82 11.94
CA GLU A 91 -5.46 -5.06 10.83
C GLU A 91 -5.86 -3.65 11.29
N ARG A 92 -6.54 -3.53 12.43
CA ARG A 92 -6.91 -2.21 12.99
C ARG A 92 -5.70 -1.32 13.29
N VAL A 93 -4.60 -1.89 13.76
CA VAL A 93 -3.36 -1.15 14.00
C VAL A 93 -2.73 -0.68 12.68
N ILE A 94 -2.72 -1.53 11.65
CA ILE A 94 -2.24 -1.15 10.32
C ILE A 94 -3.07 0.01 9.75
N MET A 95 -4.41 -0.07 9.84
CA MET A 95 -5.29 0.98 9.33
C MET A 95 -5.03 2.31 10.05
N HIS A 96 -4.88 2.30 11.37
CA HIS A 96 -4.52 3.49 12.15
C HIS A 96 -3.15 4.03 11.76
N GLY A 97 -2.19 3.14 11.46
CA GLY A 97 -0.87 3.51 10.96
C GLY A 97 -0.97 4.32 9.67
N SER A 98 -1.82 3.91 8.72
CA SER A 98 -2.02 4.64 7.46
C SER A 98 -2.75 5.96 7.66
N VAL A 99 -3.77 6.03 8.54
CA VAL A 99 -4.45 7.29 8.89
C VAL A 99 -3.45 8.30 9.47
N MET A 100 -2.67 7.89 10.47
CA MET A 100 -1.70 8.79 11.10
C MET A 100 -0.55 9.15 10.17
N ALA A 101 -0.06 8.21 9.35
CA ALA A 101 0.94 8.51 8.33
C ALA A 101 0.39 9.53 7.32
N ALA A 102 -0.86 9.39 6.86
CA ALA A 102 -1.45 10.37 5.96
C ALA A 102 -1.49 11.78 6.57
N ARG A 103 -1.88 11.91 7.84
CA ARG A 103 -1.85 13.19 8.55
C ARG A 103 -0.43 13.75 8.70
N PHE A 104 0.54 12.91 9.06
CA PHE A 104 1.95 13.34 9.11
C PHE A 104 2.50 13.71 7.73
N ALA A 105 2.02 13.10 6.64
CA ALA A 105 2.42 13.48 5.29
C ALA A 105 1.93 14.89 4.96
N VAL A 106 0.68 15.24 5.32
CA VAL A 106 0.17 16.62 5.18
C VAL A 106 1.08 17.64 5.88
N GLU A 107 1.58 17.31 7.07
CA GLU A 107 2.44 18.21 7.86
C GLU A 107 3.90 18.27 7.35
N ASN A 108 4.45 17.12 6.92
CA ASN A 108 5.89 16.97 6.68
C ASN A 108 6.25 16.80 5.19
N GLY A 109 5.27 16.81 4.30
CA GLY A 109 5.39 16.49 2.87
C GLY A 109 5.43 14.98 2.57
N ILE A 110 5.94 14.16 3.49
CA ILE A 110 5.95 12.71 3.36
C ILE A 110 5.85 12.00 4.72
N ALA A 111 5.16 10.87 4.73
CA ALA A 111 5.22 9.89 5.80
C ALA A 111 4.85 8.50 5.27
N MET A 112 5.15 7.46 6.04
CA MET A 112 5.06 6.09 5.55
C MET A 112 4.40 5.16 6.56
N ASN A 113 3.76 4.10 6.07
CA ASN A 113 3.39 2.94 6.88
C ASN A 113 4.25 1.75 6.46
N MET A 114 4.94 1.13 7.42
CA MET A 114 5.77 -0.07 7.18
C MET A 114 4.92 -1.35 7.02
N ALA A 115 3.61 -1.21 6.99
CA ALA A 115 2.68 -2.22 6.49
C ALA A 115 1.74 -1.56 5.45
N GLY A 116 0.46 -1.92 5.47
CA GLY A 116 -0.52 -1.32 4.56
C GLY A 116 -0.35 -1.73 3.10
N GLY A 117 -0.98 -0.98 2.21
CA GLY A 117 -1.13 -1.36 0.80
C GLY A 117 -2.12 -2.50 0.62
N THR A 118 -3.15 -2.54 1.46
CA THR A 118 -4.16 -3.59 1.54
C THR A 118 -5.28 -3.42 0.50
N HIS A 119 -4.86 -3.25 -0.75
CA HIS A 119 -5.69 -2.78 -1.86
C HIS A 119 -6.76 -3.77 -2.39
N HIS A 120 -6.73 -5.04 -1.96
CA HIS A 120 -7.68 -6.07 -2.37
C HIS A 120 -8.92 -6.15 -1.48
N SER A 121 -8.96 -5.42 -0.35
CA SER A 121 -10.14 -5.39 0.50
C SER A 121 -11.20 -4.48 -0.11
N PHE A 122 -12.39 -5.06 -0.33
CA PHE A 122 -13.58 -4.40 -0.87
C PHE A 122 -14.39 -3.77 0.27
N THR A 123 -15.42 -3.01 -0.07
CA THR A 123 -16.39 -2.50 0.91
C THR A 123 -17.00 -3.64 1.74
N ASP A 124 -17.26 -4.81 1.15
CA ASP A 124 -18.07 -5.88 1.76
C ASP A 124 -17.33 -7.19 2.06
N ARG A 125 -16.02 -7.29 1.75
CA ARG A 125 -15.23 -8.51 1.94
C ARG A 125 -13.73 -8.24 1.93
N GLY A 126 -13.00 -9.14 2.59
CA GLY A 126 -11.54 -9.26 2.43
C GLY A 126 -11.18 -10.24 1.31
N GLU A 127 -10.02 -10.03 0.71
CA GLU A 127 -9.51 -10.81 -0.41
C GLU A 127 -7.99 -10.64 -0.54
N GLY A 128 -7.25 -11.63 -1.04
CA GLY A 128 -5.87 -11.45 -1.47
C GLY A 128 -4.93 -10.92 -0.39
N PHE A 129 -5.01 -11.44 0.83
CA PHE A 129 -4.27 -10.97 2.02
C PHE A 129 -4.67 -9.60 2.54
N CYS A 130 -5.79 -9.05 2.09
CA CYS A 130 -6.30 -7.76 2.54
C CYS A 130 -7.64 -7.97 3.24
N LEU A 131 -7.74 -7.58 4.52
CA LEU A 131 -8.97 -7.70 5.30
C LEU A 131 -9.72 -6.37 5.34
N LEU A 132 -9.01 -5.28 5.63
CA LEU A 132 -9.50 -3.91 5.54
C LEU A 132 -8.65 -3.17 4.49
N ASN A 133 -9.11 -2.01 4.01
CA ASN A 133 -8.40 -1.22 3.00
C ASN A 133 -7.85 0.07 3.63
N ASP A 134 -6.55 0.05 3.94
CA ASP A 134 -5.88 1.12 4.68
C ASP A 134 -5.79 2.44 3.90
N ILE A 135 -5.56 2.37 2.59
CA ILE A 135 -5.55 3.54 1.70
C ILE A 135 -6.95 4.17 1.71
N ALA A 136 -8.00 3.35 1.57
CA ALA A 136 -9.36 3.86 1.51
C ALA A 136 -9.83 4.51 2.81
N ILE A 137 -9.50 3.89 3.95
CA ILE A 137 -9.77 4.46 5.27
C ILE A 137 -9.01 5.77 5.48
N ALA A 138 -7.72 5.83 5.14
CA ALA A 138 -6.92 7.03 5.30
C ALA A 138 -7.41 8.17 4.38
N ALA A 139 -7.80 7.86 3.14
CA ALA A 139 -8.34 8.85 2.22
C ALA A 139 -9.66 9.44 2.71
N HIS A 140 -10.60 8.61 3.21
CA HIS A 140 -11.83 9.11 3.83
C HIS A 140 -11.54 9.99 5.04
N ASP A 141 -10.56 9.64 5.89
CA ASP A 141 -10.15 10.48 7.01
C ASP A 141 -9.64 11.86 6.54
N LEU A 142 -8.80 11.92 5.50
CA LEU A 142 -8.34 13.20 4.95
C LEU A 142 -9.49 14.05 4.40
N LEU A 143 -10.41 13.44 3.64
CA LEU A 143 -11.56 14.15 3.07
C LEU A 143 -12.53 14.65 4.14
N ASP A 144 -12.89 13.78 5.10
CA ASP A 144 -13.86 14.09 6.15
C ASP A 144 -13.35 15.20 7.09
N ASN A 145 -12.03 15.30 7.28
CA ASN A 145 -11.38 16.36 8.07
C ASN A 145 -10.93 17.57 7.25
N GLY A 146 -11.19 17.60 5.93
CA GLY A 146 -10.81 18.71 5.05
C GLY A 146 -9.30 18.91 4.89
N LEU A 147 -8.51 17.86 5.10
CA LEU A 147 -7.05 17.85 4.96
C LEU A 147 -6.60 17.59 3.52
N ALA A 148 -7.50 17.09 2.67
CA ALA A 148 -7.33 16.97 1.22
C ALA A 148 -8.68 17.23 0.53
N LYS A 149 -8.65 17.64 -0.73
CA LYS A 149 -9.84 17.89 -1.56
C LYS A 149 -9.87 17.04 -2.82
N GLN A 150 -8.70 16.68 -3.34
CA GLN A 150 -8.54 15.85 -4.52
C GLN A 150 -7.34 14.91 -4.30
N ILE A 151 -7.63 13.63 -4.12
CA ILE A 151 -6.62 12.61 -3.81
C ILE A 151 -6.30 11.82 -5.06
N LEU A 152 -5.03 11.52 -5.29
CA LEU A 152 -4.58 10.54 -6.28
C LEU A 152 -4.04 9.30 -5.56
N VAL A 153 -4.60 8.13 -5.88
CA VAL A 153 -4.02 6.84 -5.47
C VAL A 153 -3.16 6.33 -6.62
N VAL A 154 -1.86 6.20 -6.37
CA VAL A 154 -0.88 5.60 -7.27
C VAL A 154 -0.58 4.19 -6.75
N ASP A 155 -1.25 3.20 -7.35
CA ASP A 155 -1.12 1.78 -7.03
C ASP A 155 -0.19 1.10 -8.04
N LEU A 156 1.02 0.75 -7.58
CA LEU A 156 2.08 0.14 -8.38
C LEU A 156 2.45 -1.27 -7.88
N ASP A 157 1.52 -1.94 -7.18
CA ASP A 157 1.56 -3.38 -6.97
C ASP A 157 1.46 -4.09 -8.32
N VAL A 158 2.01 -5.30 -8.41
CA VAL A 158 1.84 -6.10 -9.63
C VAL A 158 0.39 -6.57 -9.83
N HIS A 159 -0.38 -6.66 -8.75
CA HIS A 159 -1.79 -7.00 -8.78
C HIS A 159 -2.66 -5.76 -8.93
N GLN A 160 -3.81 -5.88 -9.59
CA GLN A 160 -4.72 -4.72 -9.65
C GLN A 160 -5.37 -4.51 -8.28
N GLY A 161 -5.36 -3.27 -7.79
CA GLY A 161 -6.04 -2.82 -6.58
C GLY A 161 -7.57 -2.80 -6.70
N ASN A 162 -8.16 -3.96 -6.99
CA ASN A 162 -9.59 -4.16 -7.21
C ASN A 162 -10.47 -3.68 -6.05
N GLY A 163 -10.06 -3.90 -4.80
CA GLY A 163 -10.79 -3.42 -3.63
C GLY A 163 -10.82 -1.90 -3.57
N THR A 164 -9.67 -1.26 -3.78
CA THR A 164 -9.56 0.21 -3.85
C THR A 164 -10.40 0.79 -4.98
N ALA A 165 -10.32 0.20 -6.18
CA ALA A 165 -11.12 0.61 -7.34
C ALA A 165 -12.63 0.52 -7.05
N GLN A 166 -13.10 -0.60 -6.47
CA GLN A 166 -14.51 -0.76 -6.12
C GLN A 166 -14.97 0.23 -5.06
N ILE A 167 -14.17 0.47 -4.02
CA ILE A 167 -14.54 1.38 -2.93
C ILE A 167 -14.73 2.81 -3.45
N PHE A 168 -13.92 3.23 -4.43
CA PHE A 168 -13.92 4.60 -4.94
C PHE A 168 -14.68 4.81 -6.25
N GLU A 169 -15.35 3.80 -6.80
CA GLU A 169 -16.09 3.89 -8.07
C GLU A 169 -17.03 5.10 -8.18
N ASN A 170 -17.58 5.56 -7.05
CA ASN A 170 -18.52 6.69 -6.98
C ASN A 170 -18.01 7.87 -6.13
N GLU A 171 -16.70 7.97 -5.88
CA GLU A 171 -16.09 9.07 -5.10
C GLU A 171 -15.23 9.96 -6.01
N PRO A 172 -15.78 11.04 -6.60
CA PRO A 172 -15.06 11.85 -7.59
C PRO A 172 -13.87 12.62 -7.02
N LYS A 173 -13.75 12.74 -5.69
CA LYS A 173 -12.60 13.40 -5.03
C LYS A 173 -11.37 12.49 -4.94
N ILE A 174 -11.49 11.24 -5.38
CA ILE A 174 -10.40 10.27 -5.33
C ILE A 174 -10.23 9.67 -6.72
N PHE A 175 -9.05 9.85 -7.29
CA PHE A 175 -8.70 9.25 -8.57
C PHE A 175 -7.82 8.03 -8.33
N THR A 176 -8.18 6.89 -8.90
CA THR A 176 -7.47 5.63 -8.79
C THR A 176 -6.66 5.32 -10.05
N PHE A 177 -5.34 5.36 -9.93
CA PHE A 177 -4.40 4.94 -10.97
C PHE A 177 -3.74 3.62 -10.57
N SER A 178 -3.95 2.58 -11.37
CA SER A 178 -3.32 1.27 -11.18
C SER A 178 -2.50 0.87 -12.41
N MET A 179 -1.24 0.54 -12.20
CA MET A 179 -0.37 0.00 -13.24
C MET A 179 0.13 -1.39 -12.82
N HIS A 180 -0.48 -2.42 -13.39
CA HIS A 180 -0.43 -3.80 -12.88
C HIS A 180 -0.18 -4.81 -14.01
N GLY A 181 0.18 -6.05 -13.67
CA GLY A 181 0.28 -7.14 -14.64
C GLY A 181 -1.10 -7.51 -15.20
N ALA A 182 -1.31 -7.36 -16.51
CA ALA A 182 -2.60 -7.61 -17.15
C ALA A 182 -3.09 -9.06 -16.93
N ALA A 183 -2.15 -10.01 -16.93
CA ALA A 183 -2.40 -11.43 -16.66
C ALA A 183 -2.18 -11.86 -15.19
N ASN A 184 -1.86 -10.92 -14.30
CA ASN A 184 -1.76 -11.17 -12.85
C ASN A 184 -3.14 -11.17 -12.18
N TYR A 185 -3.17 -11.60 -10.92
CA TYR A 185 -4.37 -11.53 -10.08
C TYR A 185 -4.88 -10.07 -9.94
N PRO A 186 -6.20 -9.86 -9.82
CA PRO A 186 -7.29 -10.82 -9.97
C PRO A 186 -7.57 -11.18 -11.44
N LEU A 187 -8.14 -12.35 -11.69
CA LEU A 187 -8.51 -12.77 -13.06
C LEU A 187 -9.57 -11.86 -13.68
N HIS A 188 -10.53 -11.44 -12.87
CA HIS A 188 -11.51 -10.42 -13.22
C HIS A 188 -11.06 -9.12 -12.56
N LYS A 189 -10.65 -8.16 -13.39
CA LYS A 189 -10.26 -6.82 -12.96
C LYS A 189 -11.51 -5.99 -12.68
N GLU A 190 -11.47 -5.22 -11.61
CA GLU A 190 -12.40 -4.11 -11.42
C GLU A 190 -11.97 -2.92 -12.28
N LYS A 191 -12.75 -1.85 -12.30
CA LYS A 191 -12.42 -0.66 -13.08
C LYS A 191 -11.91 0.46 -12.17
N SER A 192 -10.63 0.80 -12.30
CA SER A 192 -10.06 2.03 -11.74
C SER A 192 -10.37 3.21 -12.67
N ASP A 193 -10.05 4.43 -12.27
CA ASP A 193 -10.16 5.61 -13.14
C ASP A 193 -9.15 5.55 -14.30
N LEU A 194 -7.96 5.04 -14.02
CA LEU A 194 -6.94 4.70 -15.01
C LEU A 194 -6.28 3.35 -14.69
N ASP A 195 -6.49 2.37 -15.57
CA ASP A 195 -5.82 1.07 -15.53
C ASP A 195 -4.81 0.96 -16.67
N VAL A 196 -3.56 0.65 -16.34
CA VAL A 196 -2.49 0.35 -17.30
C VAL A 196 -2.06 -1.10 -17.11
N GLY A 197 -2.61 -1.99 -17.94
CA GLY A 197 -2.28 -3.42 -17.96
C GLY A 197 -0.95 -3.69 -18.65
N LEU A 198 0.04 -4.16 -17.90
CA LEU A 198 1.38 -4.50 -18.38
C LEU A 198 1.45 -5.97 -18.83
N LYS A 199 2.30 -6.23 -19.83
CA LYS A 199 2.54 -7.60 -20.32
C LYS A 199 3.49 -8.33 -19.39
N ASP A 200 3.40 -9.66 -19.38
CA ASP A 200 4.38 -10.50 -18.70
C ASP A 200 5.81 -10.15 -19.16
N GLY A 201 6.72 -10.10 -18.20
CA GLY A 201 8.13 -9.79 -18.44
C GLY A 201 8.41 -8.35 -18.83
N THR A 202 7.47 -7.40 -18.66
CA THR A 202 7.74 -5.97 -18.84
C THR A 202 9.00 -5.56 -18.07
N ASP A 203 9.95 -4.95 -18.79
CA ASP A 203 11.26 -4.55 -18.28
C ASP A 203 11.25 -3.15 -17.67
N ASP A 204 12.39 -2.76 -17.08
CA ASP A 204 12.56 -1.46 -16.43
C ASP A 204 12.26 -0.30 -17.39
N ASN A 205 12.81 -0.32 -18.61
CA ASN A 205 12.65 0.77 -19.57
C ASN A 205 11.19 1.02 -19.93
N THR A 206 10.45 -0.05 -20.24
CA THR A 206 9.05 0.02 -20.62
C THR A 206 8.19 0.48 -19.43
N TYR A 207 8.41 -0.12 -18.26
CA TYR A 207 7.68 0.23 -17.04
C TYR A 207 7.86 1.70 -16.68
N LEU A 208 9.11 2.16 -16.60
CA LEU A 208 9.44 3.51 -16.14
C LEU A 208 8.96 4.57 -17.14
N SER A 209 9.04 4.30 -18.44
CA SER A 209 8.54 5.22 -19.47
C SER A 209 7.02 5.39 -19.39
N LEU A 210 6.28 4.29 -19.17
CA LEU A 210 4.83 4.33 -19.01
C LEU A 210 4.43 5.05 -17.71
N LEU A 211 5.13 4.77 -16.60
CA LEU A 211 4.87 5.45 -15.33
C LEU A 211 5.08 6.96 -15.46
N ASP A 212 6.23 7.39 -15.98
CA ASP A 212 6.59 8.80 -16.10
C ASP A 212 5.57 9.57 -16.96
N ALA A 213 5.17 9.00 -18.09
CA ALA A 213 4.18 9.62 -18.99
C ALA A 213 2.80 9.73 -18.33
N ASN A 214 2.31 8.67 -17.69
CA ASN A 214 1.00 8.68 -17.03
C ASN A 214 0.99 9.59 -15.81
N LEU A 215 2.03 9.54 -14.97
CA LEU A 215 2.08 10.32 -13.75
C LEU A 215 2.10 11.83 -14.04
N LYS A 216 2.89 12.27 -15.04
CA LYS A 216 2.88 13.67 -15.49
C LYS A 216 1.49 14.12 -15.96
N ALA A 217 0.84 13.32 -16.81
CA ALA A 217 -0.50 13.61 -17.29
C ALA A 217 -1.54 13.67 -16.16
N LEU A 218 -1.41 12.79 -15.16
CA LEU A 218 -2.30 12.79 -13.98
C LEU A 218 -2.08 14.02 -13.10
N MET A 219 -0.85 14.49 -12.90
CA MET A 219 -0.61 15.74 -12.15
C MET A 219 -1.32 16.93 -12.82
N ASP A 220 -1.26 16.99 -14.15
CA ASP A 220 -1.91 18.07 -14.92
C ASP A 220 -3.44 17.97 -14.95
N THR A 221 -3.98 16.76 -15.04
CA THR A 221 -5.42 16.54 -15.28
C THR A 221 -6.23 16.34 -14.01
N VAL A 222 -5.71 15.60 -13.04
CA VAL A 222 -6.35 15.35 -11.74
C VAL A 222 -6.09 16.52 -10.80
N GLN A 223 -4.92 17.15 -10.88
CA GLN A 223 -4.48 18.21 -9.98
C GLN A 223 -4.65 17.83 -8.50
N PRO A 224 -4.08 16.69 -8.06
CA PRO A 224 -4.27 16.23 -6.70
C PRO A 224 -3.57 17.16 -5.69
N ASP A 225 -4.17 17.31 -4.51
CA ASP A 225 -3.55 17.97 -3.36
C ASP A 225 -3.03 16.97 -2.30
N PHE A 226 -3.20 15.67 -2.55
CA PHE A 226 -2.60 14.59 -1.76
C PHE A 226 -2.41 13.32 -2.60
N VAL A 227 -1.32 12.58 -2.38
CA VAL A 227 -1.04 11.30 -3.06
C VAL A 227 -0.90 10.16 -2.06
N PHE A 228 -1.60 9.05 -2.31
CA PHE A 228 -1.25 7.76 -1.73
C PHE A 228 -0.39 6.99 -2.72
N PHE A 229 0.76 6.49 -2.27
CA PHE A 229 1.64 5.65 -3.07
C PHE A 229 1.76 4.26 -2.46
N GLN A 230 1.22 3.27 -3.16
CA GLN A 230 1.43 1.89 -2.80
C GLN A 230 2.63 1.34 -3.58
N SER A 231 3.73 1.12 -2.86
CA SER A 231 5.06 0.83 -3.41
C SER A 231 5.38 -0.67 -3.35
N GLY A 232 4.45 -1.50 -3.84
CA GLY A 232 4.58 -2.96 -3.91
C GLY A 232 5.85 -3.38 -4.62
N VAL A 233 6.55 -4.40 -4.11
CA VAL A 233 7.82 -4.86 -4.72
C VAL A 233 7.68 -6.18 -5.47
N ASP A 234 6.44 -6.66 -5.64
CA ASP A 234 6.13 -7.84 -6.42
C ASP A 234 6.15 -7.61 -7.95
N VAL A 235 6.53 -6.42 -8.38
CA VAL A 235 6.90 -6.11 -9.77
C VAL A 235 8.28 -6.69 -10.18
N LEU A 236 9.07 -7.16 -9.20
CA LEU A 236 10.41 -7.69 -9.45
C LEU A 236 10.37 -9.00 -10.23
N ALA A 237 11.33 -9.20 -11.12
CA ALA A 237 11.54 -10.47 -11.83
C ALA A 237 11.79 -11.68 -10.91
N THR A 238 12.17 -11.42 -9.65
CA THR A 238 12.42 -12.47 -8.64
C THR A 238 11.19 -12.80 -7.80
N ASP A 239 10.08 -12.08 -8.00
CA ASP A 239 8.82 -12.31 -7.31
C ASP A 239 8.15 -13.62 -7.77
N LYS A 240 7.52 -14.35 -6.84
CA LYS A 240 6.84 -15.61 -7.14
C LYS A 240 5.36 -15.45 -7.51
N LEU A 241 4.75 -14.33 -7.14
CA LEU A 241 3.33 -14.03 -7.41
C LEU A 241 3.18 -13.00 -8.54
N GLY A 242 4.19 -12.15 -8.75
CA GLY A 242 4.33 -11.26 -9.91
C GLY A 242 4.78 -11.97 -11.19
N ARG A 243 4.48 -11.35 -12.35
CA ARG A 243 4.92 -11.83 -13.67
C ARG A 243 5.69 -10.77 -14.46
N LEU A 244 6.05 -9.66 -13.83
CA LEU A 244 6.82 -8.58 -14.47
C LEU A 244 8.33 -8.88 -14.39
N GLY A 245 9.11 -8.12 -15.14
CA GLY A 245 10.54 -8.34 -15.33
C GLY A 245 11.44 -7.29 -14.67
N MET A 246 10.94 -6.51 -13.71
CA MET A 246 11.71 -5.39 -13.18
C MET A 246 12.92 -5.84 -12.36
N THR A 247 14.00 -5.07 -12.43
CA THR A 247 15.16 -5.25 -11.57
C THR A 247 15.00 -4.48 -10.25
N LEU A 248 15.85 -4.75 -9.26
CA LEU A 248 15.90 -3.96 -8.02
C LEU A 248 16.18 -2.48 -8.31
N GLN A 249 17.03 -2.17 -9.29
CA GLN A 249 17.34 -0.79 -9.67
C GLN A 249 16.17 -0.13 -10.41
N GLY A 250 15.48 -0.86 -11.27
CA GLY A 250 14.25 -0.37 -11.90
C GLY A 250 13.15 -0.08 -10.88
N CYS A 251 12.93 -0.97 -9.92
CA CYS A 251 11.98 -0.78 -8.82
C CYS A 251 12.36 0.45 -7.96
N LYS A 252 13.65 0.63 -7.65
CA LYS A 252 14.13 1.86 -6.99
C LYS A 252 13.88 3.11 -7.84
N GLN A 253 14.15 3.06 -9.14
CA GLN A 253 13.92 4.20 -10.03
C GLN A 253 12.43 4.54 -10.17
N ARG A 254 11.55 3.53 -10.15
CA ARG A 254 10.09 3.71 -10.11
C ARG A 254 9.70 4.53 -8.89
N ASP A 255 10.16 4.12 -7.71
CA ASP A 255 9.84 4.82 -6.46
C ASP A 255 10.37 6.25 -6.49
N ARG A 256 11.58 6.46 -7.03
CA ARG A 256 12.16 7.80 -7.22
C ARG A 256 11.28 8.69 -8.10
N ILE A 257 10.78 8.19 -9.23
CA ILE A 257 9.89 8.96 -10.12
C ILE A 257 8.66 9.46 -9.36
N VAL A 258 7.99 8.60 -8.60
CA VAL A 258 6.78 8.98 -7.85
C VAL A 258 7.10 10.02 -6.77
N LEU A 259 8.14 9.76 -5.97
CA LEU A 259 8.54 10.61 -4.86
C LEU A 259 9.04 11.98 -5.32
N GLU A 260 9.89 12.04 -6.35
CA GLU A 260 10.38 13.28 -6.93
C GLU A 260 9.25 14.08 -7.60
N THR A 261 8.32 13.41 -8.28
CA THR A 261 7.16 14.09 -8.88
C THR A 261 6.31 14.77 -7.80
N CYS A 262 6.00 14.08 -6.70
CA CYS A 262 5.24 14.68 -5.61
C CYS A 262 6.02 15.84 -4.95
N LYS A 263 7.33 15.65 -4.71
CA LYS A 263 8.19 16.69 -4.13
C LYS A 263 8.28 17.94 -5.01
N GLN A 264 8.41 17.78 -6.32
CA GLN A 264 8.53 18.89 -7.28
C GLN A 264 7.23 19.69 -7.45
N ASN A 265 6.08 19.04 -7.22
CA ASN A 265 4.77 19.69 -7.27
C ASN A 265 4.28 20.16 -5.89
N ASP A 266 5.11 20.04 -4.85
CA ASP A 266 4.75 20.35 -3.45
C ASP A 266 3.49 19.61 -2.96
N ILE A 267 3.29 18.36 -3.41
CA ILE A 267 2.14 17.52 -3.06
C ILE A 267 2.53 16.55 -1.94
N PRO A 268 1.85 16.59 -0.77
CA PRO A 268 2.03 15.61 0.28
C PRO A 268 1.78 14.17 -0.20
N ILE A 269 2.63 13.24 0.22
CA ILE A 269 2.56 11.83 -0.17
C ILE A 269 2.64 10.89 1.04
N MET A 270 1.72 9.94 1.13
CA MET A 270 1.82 8.82 2.06
C MET A 270 2.16 7.54 1.29
N ALA A 271 3.25 6.88 1.68
CA ALA A 271 3.69 5.63 1.06
C ALA A 271 3.44 4.41 1.95
N CYS A 272 3.04 3.29 1.35
CA CYS A 272 2.82 2.01 2.02
C CYS A 272 3.42 0.85 1.20
N MET A 273 3.79 -0.24 1.88
CA MET A 273 4.60 -1.30 1.26
C MET A 273 3.80 -2.18 0.30
N GLY A 274 2.59 -2.62 0.64
CA GLY A 274 1.83 -3.60 -0.14
C GLY A 274 2.55 -4.94 -0.37
N GLY A 275 2.46 -5.47 -1.60
CA GLY A 275 2.95 -6.79 -2.00
C GLY A 275 4.48 -6.92 -2.08
N GLY A 276 4.93 -8.16 -2.30
CA GLY A 276 6.35 -8.55 -2.36
C GLY A 276 6.54 -9.95 -1.77
N TYR A 277 6.96 -10.90 -2.61
CA TYR A 277 6.94 -12.34 -2.41
C TYR A 277 8.12 -13.06 -3.09
N SER A 278 9.23 -12.37 -3.33
CA SER A 278 10.45 -12.99 -3.87
C SER A 278 10.93 -14.16 -3.04
N GLU A 279 11.58 -15.14 -3.69
CA GLU A 279 12.10 -16.34 -3.02
C GLU A 279 13.01 -16.03 -1.83
N LYS A 280 13.88 -15.04 -2.02
CA LYS A 280 14.82 -14.59 -1.01
C LYS A 280 14.23 -13.35 -0.35
N VAL A 281 13.96 -13.44 0.94
CA VAL A 281 13.48 -12.30 1.74
C VAL A 281 14.37 -11.07 1.62
N ALA A 282 15.69 -11.28 1.46
CA ALA A 282 16.64 -10.19 1.25
C ALA A 282 16.30 -9.31 0.03
N HIS A 283 15.72 -9.86 -1.05
CA HIS A 283 15.28 -9.06 -2.18
C HIS A 283 14.05 -8.21 -1.84
N ILE A 284 13.11 -8.78 -1.06
CA ILE A 284 11.91 -8.06 -0.60
C ILE A 284 12.31 -6.90 0.31
N VAL A 285 13.17 -7.17 1.30
CA VAL A 285 13.63 -6.18 2.26
C VAL A 285 14.44 -5.10 1.57
N GLU A 286 15.38 -5.46 0.70
CA GLU A 286 16.21 -4.48 -0.03
C GLU A 286 15.36 -3.60 -0.96
N ALA A 287 14.37 -4.17 -1.65
CA ALA A 287 13.48 -3.40 -2.52
C ALA A 287 12.64 -2.40 -1.72
N HIS A 288 12.01 -2.84 -0.62
CA HIS A 288 11.26 -1.91 0.24
C HIS A 288 12.19 -0.88 0.91
N ALA A 289 13.38 -1.28 1.38
CA ALA A 289 14.35 -0.37 1.98
C ALA A 289 14.73 0.78 1.04
N ASN A 290 14.81 0.51 -0.27
CA ASN A 290 15.04 1.57 -1.26
C ASN A 290 13.97 2.66 -1.24
N THR A 291 12.69 2.33 -1.04
CA THR A 291 11.61 3.34 -0.91
C THR A 291 11.86 4.27 0.28
N PHE A 292 12.23 3.72 1.45
CA PHE A 292 12.51 4.50 2.66
C PHE A 292 13.78 5.34 2.53
N ARG A 293 14.85 4.78 1.93
CA ARG A 293 16.09 5.51 1.64
C ARG A 293 15.81 6.70 0.73
N LEU A 294 15.03 6.51 -0.33
CA LEU A 294 14.64 7.59 -1.25
C LEU A 294 13.77 8.63 -0.56
N ALA A 295 12.80 8.22 0.25
CA ALA A 295 11.98 9.15 1.03
C ALA A 295 12.85 10.04 1.94
N GLN A 296 13.86 9.46 2.59
CA GLN A 296 14.81 10.21 3.41
C GLN A 296 15.66 11.15 2.52
N GLU A 297 16.26 10.65 1.44
CA GLU A 297 17.14 11.40 0.52
C GLU A 297 16.44 12.60 -0.15
N ILE A 298 15.18 12.44 -0.58
CA ILE A 298 14.47 13.42 -1.41
C ILE A 298 13.81 14.51 -0.55
N PHE A 299 13.37 14.17 0.68
CA PHE A 299 12.56 15.08 1.50
C PHE A 299 13.33 15.73 2.67
N PHE A 300 14.49 15.20 3.10
CA PHE A 300 15.19 15.64 4.32
C PHE A 300 16.72 15.67 4.16
#